data_AF-A0A552VDV6-F1
#
_entry.id   AF-A0A552VDV6-F1
#
_cell.length_a   1.000
_cell.length_b   1.000
_cell.length_c   1.000
_cell.angle_alpha   90.00
_cell.angle_beta   90.00
_cell.angle_gamma   90.00
#
_symmetry.space_group_name_H-M   'P 1'
#
loop_
_entity.id
_entity.type
_entity.pdbx_description
1 polymer ?
#
loop_
_entity_poly.entity_id
_entity_poly.type
_entity_poly.pdbx_seq_one_letter_code
_entity_poly.pdbx_strand_id
1 'polypeptide(L)'
;MINPINTQVPINNIPKIFEQTAQDSTYDVSFSDFLKKAVYDASDARKYTEELNKQLINGEVENVHDVTIAKGIADIKVQMVTEFTSKMVEAYKEILRMQI
;
A
#
# COMPACT_ATOMS: atom_id res chain seq x y z
N MET A 1 -63.90 -6.10 -33.98
CA MET A 1 -63.27 -5.97 -32.65
C MET A 1 -61.82 -5.58 -32.87
N ILE A 2 -61.37 -4.47 -32.28
CA ILE A 2 -60.05 -3.85 -32.49
C ILE A 2 -59.22 -4.16 -31.25
N ASN A 3 -58.05 -4.77 -31.39
CA ASN A 3 -57.19 -5.13 -30.26
C ASN A 3 -56.29 -3.93 -29.90
N PRO A 4 -56.27 -3.43 -28.64
CA PRO A 4 -55.43 -2.30 -28.28
C PRO A 4 -53.95 -2.69 -28.25
N ILE A 5 -53.10 -1.82 -28.79
CA ILE A 5 -51.64 -1.94 -28.73
C ILE A 5 -51.21 -1.80 -27.28
N ASN A 6 -50.70 -2.88 -26.69
CA ASN A 6 -50.11 -2.89 -25.36
C ASN A 6 -48.68 -2.33 -25.43
N THR A 7 -48.54 -1.02 -25.27
CA THR A 7 -47.24 -0.35 -25.16
C THR A 7 -46.72 -0.44 -23.72
N GLN A 8 -46.48 -1.65 -23.24
CA GLN A 8 -45.66 -1.85 -22.04
C GLN A 8 -44.22 -1.99 -22.48
N VAL A 9 -43.49 -0.89 -22.42
CA VAL A 9 -42.03 -0.89 -22.53
C VAL A 9 -41.51 -1.80 -21.42
N PRO A 10 -40.78 -2.88 -21.72
CA PRO A 10 -40.25 -3.77 -20.70
C PRO A 10 -39.24 -2.98 -19.86
N ILE A 11 -39.61 -2.64 -18.62
CA ILE A 11 -38.71 -1.99 -17.64
C ILE A 11 -37.62 -2.96 -17.14
N ASN A 12 -37.56 -4.17 -17.71
CA ASN A 12 -36.68 -5.24 -17.29
C ASN A 12 -35.23 -5.14 -17.81
N ASN A 13 -34.89 -4.06 -18.54
CA ASN A 13 -33.57 -3.87 -19.14
C ASN A 13 -32.88 -2.55 -18.74
N ILE A 14 -33.23 -1.98 -17.59
CA ILE A 14 -32.32 -1.00 -16.96
C ILE A 14 -31.11 -1.80 -16.47
N PRO A 15 -29.90 -1.60 -17.02
CA PRO A 15 -28.71 -2.19 -16.41
C PRO A 15 -28.63 -1.67 -14.98
N LYS A 16 -28.76 -2.57 -14.01
CA LYS A 16 -28.43 -2.27 -12.61
C LYS A 16 -26.93 -1.95 -12.56
N ILE A 17 -26.56 -0.68 -12.71
CA ILE A 17 -25.18 -0.20 -12.59
C ILE A 17 -24.68 -0.28 -11.12
N PHE A 18 -25.55 -0.71 -10.19
CA PHE A 18 -25.25 -0.80 -8.75
C PHE A 18 -25.62 -2.15 -8.11
N GLU A 19 -25.44 -3.25 -8.84
CA GLU A 19 -25.43 -4.58 -8.21
C GLU A 19 -24.34 -5.45 -8.84
N GLN A 20 -23.14 -4.89 -8.95
CA GLN A 20 -21.95 -5.69 -9.15
C GLN A 20 -21.54 -6.21 -7.77
N THR A 21 -21.96 -7.44 -7.50
CA THR A 21 -21.25 -8.44 -6.70
C THR A 21 -20.25 -7.85 -5.71
N ALA A 22 -20.64 -7.84 -4.43
CA ALA A 22 -19.71 -8.03 -3.33
C ALA A 22 -19.02 -9.39 -3.52
N GLN A 23 -18.13 -9.46 -4.50
CA GLN A 23 -17.08 -10.43 -4.52
C GLN A 23 -16.06 -9.83 -3.57
N ASP A 24 -16.15 -10.24 -2.31
CA ASP A 24 -15.05 -10.24 -1.36
C ASP A 24 -13.88 -10.99 -2.01
N SER A 25 -13.20 -10.37 -2.96
CA SER A 25 -11.76 -10.52 -3.03
C SER A 25 -11.25 -9.76 -1.82
N THR A 26 -11.37 -10.41 -0.67
CA THR A 26 -10.58 -10.13 0.51
C THR A 26 -9.13 -10.24 0.04
N TYR A 27 -8.59 -9.13 -0.48
CA TYR A 27 -7.17 -8.89 -0.41
C TYR A 27 -6.89 -8.71 1.07
N ASP A 28 -6.86 -9.83 1.78
CA ASP A 28 -6.35 -9.94 3.14
C ASP A 28 -4.83 -9.84 3.07
N VAL A 29 -4.34 -8.73 2.53
CA VAL A 29 -2.99 -8.32 2.84
C VAL A 29 -3.09 -7.86 4.29
N SER A 30 -2.87 -8.80 5.20
CA SER A 30 -2.85 -8.51 6.63
C SER A 30 -1.93 -7.31 6.83
N PHE A 31 -2.42 -6.27 7.50
CA PHE A 31 -1.62 -5.09 7.81
C PHE A 31 -0.29 -5.48 8.48
N SER A 32 -0.31 -6.54 9.30
CA SER A 32 0.89 -7.11 9.91
C SER A 32 1.91 -7.55 8.87
N ASP A 33 1.48 -8.16 7.77
CA ASP A 33 2.35 -8.65 6.72
C ASP A 33 2.87 -7.54 5.82
N PHE A 34 2.05 -6.50 5.54
CA PHE A 34 2.53 -5.28 4.89
C PHE A 34 3.57 -4.55 5.75
N LEU A 35 3.30 -4.38 7.04
CA LEU A 35 4.22 -3.71 7.97
C LEU A 35 5.52 -4.50 8.12
N LYS A 36 5.44 -5.82 8.28
CA LYS A 36 6.62 -6.70 8.28
C LYS A 36 7.43 -6.49 7.01
N LYS A 37 6.78 -6.54 5.84
CA LYS A 37 7.45 -6.34 4.55
C LYS A 37 8.15 -4.98 4.47
N ALA A 38 7.47 -3.90 4.86
CA ALA A 38 8.05 -2.56 4.85
C ALA A 38 9.25 -2.42 5.80
N VAL A 39 9.18 -3.05 6.99
CA VAL A 39 10.29 -3.10 7.95
C VAL A 39 11.46 -3.92 7.39
N TYR A 40 11.20 -5.07 6.76
CA TYR A 40 12.24 -5.87 6.10
C TYR A 40 12.89 -5.09 4.95
N ASP A 41 12.11 -4.44 4.10
CA ASP A 41 12.61 -3.64 2.96
C ASP A 41 13.49 -2.47 3.43
N ALA A 42 13.15 -1.84 4.56
CA ALA A 42 13.98 -0.81 5.18
C ALA A 42 15.27 -1.40 5.77
N SER A 43 15.19 -2.57 6.43
CA SER A 43 16.37 -3.26 6.97
C SER A 43 17.32 -3.70 5.87
N ASP A 44 16.80 -4.21 4.75
CA ASP A 44 17.60 -4.61 3.59
C ASP A 44 18.28 -3.41 2.93
N ALA A 45 17.55 -2.30 2.77
CA ALA A 45 18.14 -1.05 2.26
C ALA A 45 19.30 -0.54 3.13
N ARG A 46 19.17 -0.66 4.46
CA ARG A 46 20.24 -0.33 5.40
C ARG A 46 21.43 -1.28 5.27
N LYS A 47 21.18 -2.58 5.19
CA LYS A 47 22.23 -3.60 5.07
C LYS A 47 23.01 -3.46 3.76
N TYR A 48 22.32 -3.16 2.66
CA TYR A 48 22.92 -2.85 1.37
C TYR A 48 23.82 -1.60 1.43
N THR A 49 23.36 -0.55 2.11
CA THR A 49 24.17 0.66 2.34
C THR A 49 25.42 0.35 3.18
N GLU A 50 25.30 -0.50 4.18
CA GLU A 50 26.41 -0.90 5.04
C GLU A 50 27.46 -1.72 4.28
N GLU A 51 27.02 -2.60 3.38
CA GLU A 51 27.88 -3.35 2.47
C GLU A 51 28.63 -2.43 1.51
N LEU A 52 27.93 -1.50 0.87
CA LEU A 52 28.51 -0.46 0.03
C LEU A 52 29.53 0.41 0.80
N ASN A 53 29.24 0.76 2.05
CA ASN A 53 30.17 1.49 2.92
C ASN A 53 31.44 0.67 3.22
N LYS A 54 31.31 -0.63 3.47
CA LYS A 54 32.46 -1.51 3.73
C LYS A 54 33.36 -1.60 2.50
N GLN A 55 32.76 -1.79 1.32
CA GLN A 55 33.52 -1.84 0.07
C GLN A 55 34.20 -0.49 -0.22
N LEU A 56 33.56 0.64 0.12
CA LEU A 56 34.16 1.98 0.02
C LEU A 56 35.37 2.15 0.95
N ILE A 57 35.26 1.73 2.22
CA ILE A 57 36.34 1.80 3.20
C ILE A 57 37.51 0.89 2.80
N ASN A 58 37.21 -0.27 2.19
CA ASN A 58 38.20 -1.21 1.68
C ASN A 58 38.89 -0.74 0.39
N GLY A 59 38.45 0.37 -0.21
CA GLY A 59 39.01 0.92 -1.44
C GLY A 59 38.58 0.18 -2.72
N GLU A 60 37.58 -0.70 -2.64
CA GLU A 60 37.08 -1.51 -3.77
C GLU A 60 35.97 -0.80 -4.57
N VAL A 61 35.51 0.37 -4.11
CA VAL A 61 34.38 1.10 -4.75
C VAL A 61 34.88 2.38 -5.40
N GLU A 62 34.78 2.41 -6.73
CA GLU A 62 35.04 3.59 -7.57
C GLU A 62 33.93 4.66 -7.43
N ASN A 63 32.75 4.28 -6.93
CA ASN A 63 31.55 5.13 -6.85
C ASN A 63 31.10 5.46 -5.41
N VAL A 64 31.80 6.40 -4.77
CA VAL A 64 31.40 7.04 -3.50
C VAL A 64 29.97 7.62 -3.56
N HIS A 65 29.52 7.98 -4.75
CA HIS A 65 28.20 8.53 -5.03
C HIS A 65 27.07 7.53 -4.75
N ASP A 66 27.26 6.27 -5.14
CA ASP A 66 26.24 5.21 -4.99
C ASP A 66 25.99 4.89 -3.51
N VAL A 67 27.04 4.91 -2.69
CA VAL A 67 26.94 4.72 -1.23
C VAL A 67 26.11 5.83 -0.60
N THR A 68 26.34 7.08 -1.03
CA THR A 68 25.64 8.25 -0.49
C THR A 68 24.16 8.25 -0.90
N ILE A 69 23.86 7.89 -2.16
CA ILE A 69 22.48 7.75 -2.64
C ILE A 69 21.78 6.61 -1.90
N ALA A 70 22.41 5.43 -1.82
CA ALA A 70 21.84 4.27 -1.14
C ALA A 70 21.51 4.59 0.32
N LYS A 71 22.42 5.30 1.00
CA LYS A 71 22.18 5.81 2.36
C LYS A 71 20.99 6.74 2.44
N GLY A 72 20.89 7.72 1.53
CA GLY A 72 19.75 8.64 1.48
C GLY A 72 18.42 7.91 1.29
N ILE A 73 18.37 6.92 0.39
CA ILE A 73 17.18 6.09 0.18
C ILE A 73 16.85 5.28 1.43
N ALA A 74 17.84 4.67 2.08
CA ALA A 74 17.64 3.89 3.29
C ALA A 74 17.07 4.73 4.44
N ASP A 75 17.61 5.94 4.65
CA ASP A 75 17.16 6.85 5.69
C ASP A 75 15.70 7.30 5.45
N ILE A 76 15.35 7.66 4.20
CA ILE A 76 13.97 8.02 3.83
C ILE A 76 13.01 6.84 4.04
N LYS A 77 13.39 5.61 3.67
CA LYS A 77 12.56 4.41 3.87
C LYS A 77 12.25 4.18 5.35
N VAL A 78 13.24 4.31 6.22
CA VAL A 78 13.06 4.15 7.67
C VAL A 78 12.11 5.22 8.24
N GLN A 79 12.28 6.47 7.81
CA GLN A 79 11.38 7.56 8.20
C GLN A 79 9.95 7.29 7.75
N MET A 80 9.74 6.88 6.49
CA MET A 80 8.41 6.54 5.97
C MET A 80 7.73 5.42 6.77
N VAL A 81 8.45 4.36 7.12
CA VAL A 81 7.91 3.26 7.94
C VAL A 81 7.47 3.79 9.31
N THR A 82 8.28 4.66 9.92
CA THR A 82 7.98 5.25 11.23
C THR A 82 6.71 6.11 11.17
N GLU A 83 6.62 7.00 10.18
CA GLU A 83 5.45 7.85 9.95
C GLU A 83 4.18 7.06 9.67
N PHE A 84 4.29 6.01 8.85
CA PHE A 84 3.17 5.14 8.53
C PHE A 84 2.66 4.39 9.78
N THR A 85 3.58 3.89 10.61
CA THR A 85 3.23 3.21 11.88
C THR A 85 2.53 4.17 12.84
N SER A 86 3.01 5.41 12.95
CA SER A 86 2.37 6.46 13.76
C SER A 86 0.95 6.77 13.27
N LYS A 87 0.77 7.00 11.97
CA LYS A 87 -0.55 7.28 11.36
C LYS A 87 -1.54 6.11 11.52
N MET A 88 -1.05 4.88 11.46
CA MET A 88 -1.85 3.67 11.70
C MET A 88 -2.38 3.61 13.14
N VAL A 89 -1.52 3.90 14.12
CA VAL A 89 -1.93 3.97 15.53
C VAL A 89 -2.94 5.09 15.76
N GLU A 90 -2.76 6.24 15.12
CA GLU A 90 -3.70 7.36 15.17
C GLU A 90 -5.07 6.99 14.57
N ALA A 91 -5.08 6.36 13.39
CA ALA A 91 -6.31 5.91 12.74
C ALA A 91 -7.08 4.89 13.61
N TYR A 92 -6.36 3.96 14.24
CA TYR A 92 -6.97 3.02 15.19
C TYR A 92 -7.59 3.74 16.40
N LYS A 93 -6.87 4.71 16.98
CA LYS A 93 -7.38 5.53 18.10
C LYS A 93 -8.61 6.35 17.69
N GLU A 94 -8.62 6.90 16.48
CA GLU A 94 -9.72 7.73 15.98
C GLU A 94 -11.01 6.91 15.78
N ILE A 95 -10.90 5.69 15.23
CA ILE A 95 -12.04 4.77 15.09
C ILE A 95 -12.68 4.47 16.47
N LEU A 96 -11.87 4.31 17.52
CA LEU A 96 -12.37 4.11 18.88
C LEU A 96 -13.07 5.35 19.44
N ARG A 97 -12.61 6.56 19.10
CA ARG A 97 -13.26 7.82 19.50
C ARG A 97 -14.61 8.04 18.83
N MET A 98 -14.84 7.43 17.67
CA MET A 98 -16.11 7.54 16.96
C MET A 98 -17.22 6.66 17.55
N GLN A 99 -16.88 5.63 18.33
CA GLN A 99 -17.84 4.70 18.93
C GLN A 99 -18.32 5.08 20.35
N ILE A 100 -17.73 6.09 20.99
CA ILE A 100 -18.21 6.58 22.29
C ILE A 100 -19.33 7.62 22.17
#